data_AF-A0AAE3DMV2-F1
#
_entry.id   AF-A0AAE3DMV2-F1
#
_cell.length_a   1.000
_cell.length_b   1.000
_cell.length_c   1.000
_cell.angle_alpha   90.00
_cell.angle_beta   90.00
_cell.angle_gamma   90.00
#
_symmetry.space_group_name_H-M   'P 1'
#
loop_
_entity.id
_entity.type
_entity.pdbx_description
1 polymer ?
#
loop_
_entity_poly.entity_id
_entity_poly.type
_entity_poly.pdbx_seq_one_letter_code
_entity_poly.pdbx_strand_id
1 'polypeptide(L)' 'MSLFKKKSSAKSYDKDTQKPVIKASICNGEQVAGFKDLHTGKFEEVMLICSAADLDDFRVMYGITEEITKEY' A
#
# COMPACT_ATOMS: atom_id res chain seq x y z
N MET A 1 7.23 23.70 27.03
CA MET A 1 7.81 22.51 26.36
C MET A 1 6.88 22.14 25.22
N SER A 2 7.29 22.36 23.97
CA SER A 2 6.47 22.08 22.79
C SER A 2 6.28 20.57 22.62
N LEU A 3 5.05 20.10 22.82
CA LEU A 3 4.67 18.74 22.45
C LEU A 3 4.63 18.67 20.93
N PHE A 4 5.65 18.06 20.34
CA PHE A 4 5.61 17.58 18.97
C PHE A 4 4.45 16.59 18.87
N LYS A 5 3.28 17.07 18.40
CA LYS A 5 2.22 16.19 17.89
C LYS A 5 2.83 15.45 16.70
N LYS A 6 3.31 14.23 16.95
CA LYS A 6 3.50 13.23 15.90
C LYS A 6 2.12 13.12 15.27
N LYS A 7 1.91 13.78 14.12
CA LYS A 7 0.75 13.50 13.27
C LYS A 7 0.89 12.01 13.01
N SER A 8 0.07 11.21 13.69
CA SER A 8 -0.36 9.95 13.11
C SER A 8 -1.14 10.42 11.87
N SER A 9 -0.41 10.69 10.79
CA SER A 9 -1.00 10.87 9.48
C SER A 9 -1.69 9.54 9.26
N ALA A 10 -3.01 9.52 9.37
CA ALA A 10 -3.80 8.48 8.72
C ALA A 10 -3.18 8.36 7.34
N LYS A 11 -2.50 7.24 7.08
CA LYS A 11 -1.70 7.12 5.86
C LYS A 11 -2.72 7.17 4.72
N SER A 12 -2.73 8.25 3.97
CA SER A 12 -3.63 8.45 2.84
C SER A 12 -2.82 8.35 1.57
N TYR A 13 -3.37 7.69 0.56
CA TYR A 13 -2.83 7.70 -0.80
C TYR A 13 -3.72 8.61 -1.65
N ASP A 14 -3.16 9.11 -2.75
CA ASP A 14 -3.88 9.98 -3.68
C ASP A 14 -4.65 9.11 -4.69
N LYS A 15 -5.98 9.03 -4.55
CA LYS A 15 -6.83 8.13 -5.35
C LYS A 15 -6.92 8.51 -6.83
N ASP A 16 -6.58 9.76 -7.19
CA ASP A 16 -6.62 10.25 -8.57
C ASP A 16 -5.35 9.86 -9.33
N THR A 17 -4.21 9.90 -8.64
CA THR A 17 -2.89 9.69 -9.24
C THR A 17 -2.27 8.33 -8.91
N GLN A 18 -2.76 7.63 -7.88
CA GLN A 18 -2.19 6.37 -7.39
C GLN A 18 -3.24 5.26 -7.31
N LYS A 19 -2.84 4.04 -7.68
CA LYS A 19 -3.65 2.83 -7.51
C LYS A 19 -2.98 1.85 -6.52
N PRO A 20 -3.75 1.18 -5.64
CA PRO A 20 -3.20 0.14 -4.78
C PRO A 20 -2.81 -1.09 -5.63
N VAL A 21 -1.62 -1.64 -5.39
CA VAL A 21 -1.09 -2.81 -6.11
C VAL A 21 -0.37 -3.73 -5.13
N ILE A 22 -0.52 -5.04 -5.33
CA ILE A 22 0.33 -6.07 -4.72
C ILE A 22 1.38 -6.50 -5.75
N LYS A 23 2.66 -6.29 -5.44
CA LYS A 23 3.76 -6.81 -6.25
C LYS A 23 4.23 -8.13 -5.66
N ALA A 24 4.18 -9.20 -6.44
CA ALA A 24 4.57 -10.53 -6.02
C ALA A 24 5.86 -10.96 -6.73
N SER A 25 6.90 -11.24 -5.95
CA SER A 25 8.16 -11.75 -6.48
C SER A 25 7.99 -13.20 -6.96
N ILE A 26 8.29 -13.43 -8.24
CA ILE A 26 8.27 -14.76 -8.84
C ILE A 26 9.37 -15.66 -8.25
N CYS A 27 10.48 -15.06 -7.79
CA CYS A 27 11.65 -15.79 -7.32
C CYS A 27 11.46 -16.43 -5.94
N ASN A 28 10.71 -15.79 -5.04
CA ASN A 28 10.61 -16.21 -3.64
C ASN A 28 9.18 -16.15 -3.07
N GLY A 29 8.21 -15.70 -3.86
CA GLY A 29 6.81 -15.60 -3.43
C GLY A 29 6.51 -14.44 -2.48
N GLU A 30 7.48 -13.56 -2.20
CA GLU A 30 7.25 -12.37 -1.37
C GLU A 30 6.23 -11.46 -2.04
N GLN A 31 5.24 -10.99 -1.27
CA GLN A 31 4.22 -10.07 -1.74
C GLN A 31 4.36 -8.76 -0.99
N VAL A 32 4.42 -7.65 -1.73
CA VAL A 32 4.53 -6.30 -1.18
C VAL A 32 3.30 -5.51 -1.62
N ALA A 33 2.53 -5.02 -0.67
CA ALA A 33 1.47 -4.05 -0.89
C ALA A 33 2.08 -2.65 -0.99
N GLY A 34 1.55 -1.89 -1.94
CA GLY A 34 2.02 -0.55 -2.22
C GLY A 34 1.09 0.20 -3.14
N PHE A 35 1.58 1.36 -3.58
CA PHE A 35 0.85 2.22 -4.50
C PHE A 35 1.65 2.40 -5.79
N LYS A 36 0.99 2.25 -6.92
CA LYS A 36 1.56 2.55 -8.22
C LYS A 36 1.04 3.88 -8.70
N ASP A 37 1.96 4.79 -8.96
CA ASP A 37 1.66 6.07 -9.58
C ASP A 37 1.25 5.84 -11.05
N LEU A 38 0.10 6.37 -11.43
CA LEU A 38 -0.53 6.17 -12.73
C LEU A 38 0.16 6.95 -13.85
N HIS A 39 0.85 8.05 -13.52
CA HIS A 39 1.51 8.91 -14.50
C HIS A 39 2.93 8.46 -14.81
N THR A 40 3.68 8.10 -13.77
CA THR A 40 5.10 7.74 -13.82
C THR A 40 5.32 6.23 -13.84
N GLY A 41 4.32 5.44 -13.42
CA GLY A 41 4.43 3.98 -13.27
C GLY A 41 5.26 3.55 -12.05
N LYS A 42 5.74 4.50 -11.23
CA LYS A 42 6.56 4.21 -10.05
C LYS A 42 5.74 3.45 -9.01
N PHE A 43 6.31 2.36 -8.49
CA PHE A 43 5.74 1.62 -7.37
C PHE A 43 6.38 2.08 -6.07
N GLU A 44 5.55 2.44 -5.09
CA GLU A 44 5.93 2.75 -3.72
C GLU A 44 5.59 1.58 -2.82
N GLU A 45 6.61 0.96 -2.24
CA GLU A 45 6.49 -0.17 -1.33
C GLU A 45 6.07 0.30 0.07
N VAL A 46 4.99 -0.27 0.60
CA VAL A 46 4.39 0.20 1.86
C VAL A 46 4.41 -0.89 2.93
N MET A 47 4.03 -2.11 2.58
CA MET A 47 3.83 -3.19 3.54
C MET A 47 4.16 -4.54 2.92
N LEU A 48 4.92 -5.38 3.63
CA LEU A 48 5.09 -6.78 3.27
C LEU A 48 3.84 -7.57 3.66
N ILE A 49 3.33 -8.38 2.75
CA ILE A 49 2.13 -9.21 2.93
C ILE A 49 2.57 -10.66 3.08
N CYS A 50 2.51 -11.16 4.31
CA CYS A 50 2.82 -12.56 4.63
C CYS A 50 1.54 -13.40 4.78
N SER A 51 0.40 -12.76 5.03
CA SER A 51 -0.88 -13.42 5.28
C SER A 51 -2.06 -12.62 4.73
N ALA A 52 -3.22 -13.25 4.65
CA ALA A 52 -4.45 -12.57 4.26
C ALA A 52 -4.87 -11.47 5.25
N ALA A 53 -4.47 -11.59 6.52
CA ALA A 53 -4.71 -10.58 7.54
C ALA A 53 -3.92 -9.30 7.27
N ASP A 54 -2.67 -9.41 6.81
CA ASP A 54 -1.86 -8.23 6.44
C ASP A 54 -2.49 -7.46 5.27
N LEU A 55 -3.09 -8.19 4.31
CA LEU A 55 -3.79 -7.58 3.18
C LEU A 55 -5.07 -6.85 3.62
N ASP A 56 -5.82 -7.44 4.56
CA ASP A 56 -6.99 -6.78 5.15
C ASP A 56 -6.59 -5.54 5.93
N ASP A 57 -5.52 -5.61 6.72
CA ASP A 57 -4.99 -4.47 7.48
C ASP A 57 -4.57 -3.34 6.54
N PHE A 58 -3.89 -3.66 5.43
CA PHE A 58 -3.57 -2.68 4.38
C PHE A 58 -4.83 -2.02 3.80
N ARG A 59 -5.89 -2.80 3.53
CA ARG A 59 -7.15 -2.26 3.01
C ARG A 59 -7.83 -1.32 4.01
N VAL A 60 -7.92 -1.73 5.27
CA VAL A 60 -8.54 -0.96 6.34
C VAL A 60 -7.73 0.31 6.63
N MET A 61 -6.40 0.21 6.69
CA MET A 61 -5.48 1.31 6.99
C MET A 61 -5.60 2.45 5.99
N TYR A 62 -5.82 2.12 4.71
CA TYR A 62 -5.89 3.09 3.61
C TYR A 62 -7.32 3.34 3.10
N GLY A 63 -8.34 2.70 3.70
CA GLY A 63 -9.73 2.81 3.26
C GLY A 63 -9.94 2.36 1.80
N ILE A 64 -9.25 1.29 1.41
CA ILE A 64 -9.34 0.69 0.07
C ILE A 64 -10.53 -0.26 0.07
N THR A 65 -11.62 0.17 -0.55
CA THR A 65 -12.82 -0.66 -0.77
C THR A 65 -12.76 -1.46 -2.07
N GLU A 66 -11.82 -1.12 -2.94
CA GLU A 66 -11.73 -1.68 -4.29
C GLU A 66 -10.85 -2.94 -4.32
N GLU A 67 -10.84 -3.62 -5.47
CA GLU A 67 -9.93 -4.73 -5.70
C GLU A 67 -8.50 -4.22 -5.87
N ILE A 68 -7.55 -4.83 -5.15
CA ILE A 68 -6.13 -4.51 -5.28
C ILE A 68 -5.56 -5.37 -6.40
N THR A 69 -5.05 -4.73 -7.45
CA THR A 69 -4.43 -5.44 -8.57
C THR A 69 -3.16 -6.14 -8.12
N LYS A 70 -2.98 -7.41 -8.50
CA LYS A 70 -1.73 -8.14 -8.29
C LYS A 70 -0.87 -8.12 -9.56
N GLU A 71 0.36 -7.62 -9.44
CA GLU A 71 1.39 -7.61 -10.48
C GLU A 71 2.52 -8.60 -10.07
N TYR A 72 3.14 -9.26 -11.05
CA TYR A 72 4.21 -10.25 -10.86
C TYR A 72 5.52 -9.77 -11.53
#